data_AF-A0A2D4FSM6-F1
#
_entry.id   AF-A0A2D4FSM6-F1
#
_cell.length_a   1.000
_cell.length_b   1.000
_cell.length_c   1.000
_cell.angle_alpha   90.00
_cell.angle_beta   90.00
_cell.angle_gamma   90.00
#
_symmetry.space_group_name_H-M   'P 1'
#
loop_
_entity.id
_entity.type
_entity.pdbx_description
1 polymer ?
#
loop_
_entity_poly.entity_id
_entity_poly.type
_entity_poly.pdbx_seq_one_letter_code
_entity_poly.pdbx_strand_id
1 'polypeptide(L)'
;YFIAPTGHSLKSLDLVTMKKLDSKVNIIPIIAKADTIAKNELHKFKSKIMSELVSNGVQIYQFPTDEETVAEINATMSVHLPFAVVGSTEEVKIGNKMAKARQYPWGVVQVENENHCDFVK
;
A
#
# COMPACT_ATOMS: atom_id res chain seq x y z
N TYR A 1 7.02 -3.56 -4.46
CA TYR A 1 6.53 -3.69 -5.85
C TYR A 1 5.37 -2.73 -6.03
N PHE A 2 5.49 -1.75 -6.93
CA PHE A 2 4.44 -0.74 -7.11
C PHE A 2 3.37 -1.22 -8.08
N ILE A 3 2.12 -1.25 -7.61
CA ILE A 3 0.92 -1.60 -8.36
C ILE A 3 0.23 -0.30 -8.77
N ALA A 4 -0.18 -0.20 -10.03
CA ALA A 4 -0.89 0.96 -10.52
C ALA A 4 -2.29 1.07 -9.88
N PRO A 5 -2.75 2.28 -9.52
CA PRO A 5 -4.04 2.48 -8.86
C PRO A 5 -5.20 2.44 -9.87
N THR A 6 -5.45 1.28 -10.49
CA THR A 6 -6.48 1.15 -11.52
C THR A 6 -7.89 0.98 -10.93
N GLY A 7 -8.01 0.61 -9.66
CA GLY A 7 -9.29 0.29 -9.01
C GLY A 7 -9.93 -1.03 -9.50
N HIS A 8 -9.24 -1.78 -10.38
CA HIS A 8 -9.76 -3.00 -10.99
C HIS A 8 -9.00 -4.25 -10.49
N SER A 9 -8.34 -4.98 -11.38
CA SER A 9 -7.51 -6.14 -11.07
C SER A 9 -6.03 -5.79 -11.20
N LEU A 10 -5.18 -6.69 -10.71
CA LEU A 10 -3.78 -6.70 -11.01
C LEU A 10 -3.57 -6.87 -12.53
N LYS A 11 -2.58 -6.17 -13.11
CA LYS A 11 -2.25 -6.38 -14.52
C LYS A 11 -1.60 -7.75 -14.70
N SER A 12 -1.85 -8.39 -15.84
CA SER A 12 -1.21 -9.68 -16.17
C SER A 12 0.33 -9.59 -16.14
N LEU A 13 0.89 -8.45 -16.53
CA LEU A 13 2.32 -8.20 -16.44
C LEU A 13 2.81 -8.22 -14.99
N ASP A 14 2.12 -7.53 -14.09
CA ASP A 14 2.49 -7.47 -12.67
C ASP A 14 2.47 -8.87 -12.05
N LEU A 15 1.47 -9.68 -12.43
CA LEU A 15 1.34 -11.06 -11.98
C LEU A 15 2.53 -11.92 -12.41
N VAL A 16 2.86 -11.90 -13.70
CA VAL A 16 3.98 -12.68 -14.25
C VAL A 16 5.31 -12.21 -13.67
N THR A 17 5.49 -10.90 -13.49
CA THR A 17 6.72 -10.36 -12.89
C THR A 17 6.85 -10.77 -11.44
N MET A 18 5.82 -10.59 -10.61
CA MET A 18 5.88 -11.01 -9.20
C MET A 18 6.07 -12.52 -9.08
N LYS A 19 5.42 -13.33 -9.94
CA LYS A 19 5.61 -14.79 -9.94
C LYS A 19 7.03 -15.24 -10.30
N LYS A 20 7.79 -14.44 -11.05
CA LYS A 20 9.20 -14.73 -11.36
C LYS A 20 10.17 -14.25 -10.26
N LEU A 21 9.71 -13.34 -9.41
CA LEU A 21 10.50 -12.71 -8.35
C LEU A 21 10.25 -13.33 -6.97
N ASP A 22 9.09 -13.97 -6.77
CA ASP A 22 8.62 -14.47 -5.47
C ASP A 22 9.63 -15.41 -4.77
N SER A 23 10.34 -16.24 -5.53
CA SER A 23 11.35 -17.18 -5.05
C SER A 23 12.76 -16.60 -4.93
N LYS A 24 12.95 -15.33 -5.32
CA LYS A 24 14.28 -14.68 -5.37
C LYS A 24 14.41 -13.55 -4.37
N VAL A 25 13.32 -12.85 -4.09
CA VAL A 25 13.32 -11.64 -3.26
C VAL A 25 12.04 -11.55 -2.43
N ASN A 26 12.11 -10.86 -1.31
CA ASN A 26 10.96 -10.53 -0.49
C ASN A 26 10.14 -9.43 -1.17
N ILE A 27 8.96 -9.78 -1.68
CA ILE A 27 8.08 -8.83 -2.38
C ILE A 27 7.09 -8.21 -1.39
N ILE A 28 7.16 -6.89 -1.20
CA ILE A 28 6.13 -6.12 -0.51
C ILE A 28 5.28 -5.39 -1.58
N PRO A 29 4.01 -5.78 -1.80
CA PRO A 29 3.13 -5.10 -2.76
C PRO A 29 2.62 -3.77 -2.20
N ILE A 30 2.70 -2.71 -3.01
CA ILE A 30 2.32 -1.33 -2.64
C ILE A 30 1.45 -0.77 -3.77
N ILE A 31 0.25 -0.27 -3.44
CA ILE A 31 -0.58 0.51 -4.36
C ILE A 31 0.00 1.93 -4.43
N ALA A 32 0.50 2.30 -5.61
CA ALA A 32 1.08 3.61 -5.85
C ALA A 32 0.00 4.69 -6.01
N LYS A 33 0.31 5.95 -5.65
CA LYS A 33 -0.59 7.11 -5.84
C LYS A 33 -2.01 6.83 -5.34
N ALA A 34 -2.10 6.28 -4.13
CA ALA A 34 -3.37 5.84 -3.54
C ALA A 34 -4.39 6.97 -3.36
N ASP A 35 -3.93 8.24 -3.38
CA ASP A 35 -4.76 9.44 -3.37
C ASP A 35 -5.65 9.59 -4.61
N THR A 36 -5.46 8.76 -5.63
CA THR A 36 -6.31 8.70 -6.83
C THR A 36 -7.50 7.74 -6.72
N ILE A 37 -7.60 6.96 -5.64
CA ILE A 37 -8.68 6.00 -5.41
C ILE A 37 -9.51 6.41 -4.19
N ALA A 38 -10.83 6.31 -4.28
CA ALA A 38 -11.70 6.54 -3.12
C ALA A 38 -11.56 5.41 -2.08
N LYS A 39 -11.73 5.72 -0.79
CA LYS A 39 -11.51 4.73 0.31
C LYS A 39 -12.32 3.44 0.16
N ASN A 40 -13.57 3.55 -0.28
CA ASN A 40 -14.46 2.42 -0.51
C ASN A 40 -13.99 1.52 -1.67
N GLU A 41 -13.46 2.10 -2.73
CA GLU A 41 -12.88 1.40 -3.88
C GLU A 41 -11.53 0.79 -3.52
N LEU A 42 -10.72 1.50 -2.74
CA LEU A 42 -9.42 1.05 -2.27
C LEU A 42 -9.55 -0.25 -1.45
N HIS A 43 -10.53 -0.34 -0.55
CA HIS A 43 -10.79 -1.56 0.22
C HIS A 43 -11.08 -2.75 -0.71
N LYS A 44 -11.98 -2.57 -1.69
CA LYS A 44 -12.29 -3.62 -2.68
C LYS A 44 -11.07 -3.99 -3.51
N PHE A 45 -10.26 -3.00 -3.89
CA PHE A 45 -9.07 -3.19 -4.70
C PHE A 45 -7.99 -3.98 -3.95
N LYS A 46 -7.75 -3.66 -2.67
CA LYS A 46 -6.83 -4.43 -1.80
C LYS A 46 -7.25 -5.89 -1.71
N SER A 47 -8.52 -6.16 -1.38
CA SER A 47 -9.02 -7.53 -1.29
C SER A 47 -8.87 -8.29 -2.61
N LYS A 48 -9.13 -7.63 -3.74
CA LYS A 48 -9.01 -8.24 -5.07
C LYS A 48 -7.57 -8.57 -5.44
N ILE A 49 -6.62 -7.65 -5.20
CA ILE A 49 -5.19 -7.89 -5.40
C ILE A 49 -4.73 -9.10 -4.57
N MET A 50 -5.08 -9.13 -3.28
CA MET A 50 -4.69 -10.22 -2.39
C MET A 50 -5.27 -11.56 -2.84
N SER A 51 -6.55 -11.58 -3.24
CA SER A 51 -7.17 -12.78 -3.80
C SER A 51 -6.45 -13.26 -5.06
N GLU A 52 -6.11 -12.36 -5.98
CA GLU A 52 -5.41 -12.72 -7.22
C GLU A 52 -4.00 -13.25 -6.97
N LEU A 53 -3.26 -12.66 -6.02
CA LEU A 53 -1.94 -13.14 -5.62
C LEU A 53 -2.00 -14.56 -5.06
N VAL A 54 -2.97 -14.84 -4.18
CA VAL A 54 -3.18 -16.16 -3.58
C VAL A 54 -3.61 -17.18 -4.64
N SER A 55 -4.60 -16.86 -5.48
CA SER A 55 -5.09 -17.78 -6.52
C SER A 55 -4.02 -18.16 -7.55
N ASN A 56 -3.04 -17.30 -7.78
CA ASN A 56 -1.92 -17.56 -8.69
C ASN A 56 -0.66 -18.08 -7.96
N GLY A 57 -0.74 -18.32 -6.65
CA GLY A 57 0.34 -18.84 -5.84
C GLY A 57 1.58 -17.95 -5.80
N VAL A 58 1.40 -16.62 -5.89
CA VAL A 58 2.51 -15.65 -5.77
C VAL A 58 2.84 -15.48 -4.30
N GLN A 59 4.08 -15.79 -3.92
CA GLN A 59 4.55 -15.59 -2.55
C GLN A 59 4.99 -14.13 -2.36
N ILE A 60 4.35 -13.45 -1.41
CA ILE A 60 4.74 -12.12 -0.96
C ILE A 60 5.35 -12.21 0.44
N TYR A 61 6.10 -11.18 0.82
CA TYR A 61 6.66 -11.08 2.15
C TYR A 61 5.55 -11.06 3.21
N GLN A 62 5.69 -11.92 4.21
CA GLN A 62 4.85 -11.95 5.40
C GLN A 62 5.70 -11.47 6.58
N PHE A 63 5.14 -10.57 7.38
CA PHE A 63 5.85 -10.09 8.55
C PHE A 63 5.96 -11.21 9.59
N PRO A 64 7.13 -11.42 10.20
CA PRO A 64 7.32 -12.51 11.16
C PRO A 64 6.48 -12.27 12.42
N THR A 65 5.74 -13.28 12.87
CA THR A 65 4.90 -13.20 14.08
C THR A 65 5.45 -14.03 15.24
N ASP A 66 6.66 -14.57 15.09
CA ASP A 66 7.24 -15.52 16.06
C ASP A 66 7.77 -14.84 17.33
N GLU A 67 8.06 -13.54 17.26
CA GLU A 67 8.60 -12.77 18.37
C GLU A 67 7.48 -11.97 19.05
N GLU A 68 7.13 -12.36 20.29
CA GLU A 68 5.95 -11.87 21.03
C GLU A 68 5.92 -10.33 21.19
N THR A 69 7.08 -9.68 21.25
CA THR A 69 7.21 -8.22 21.39
C THR A 69 6.77 -7.44 20.15
N VAL A 70 6.85 -8.05 18.97
CA VAL A 70 6.53 -7.41 17.68
C VAL A 70 5.40 -8.14 16.92
N ALA A 71 4.96 -9.29 17.41
CA ALA A 71 3.93 -10.12 16.78
C ALA A 71 2.63 -9.35 16.53
N GLU A 72 2.17 -8.56 17.51
CA GLU A 72 0.93 -7.78 17.39
C GLU A 72 1.04 -6.67 16.33
N ILE A 73 2.18 -5.99 16.29
CA ILE A 73 2.48 -4.95 15.29
C ILE A 73 2.54 -5.58 13.89
N ASN A 74 3.29 -6.69 13.74
CA ASN A 74 3.47 -7.38 12.48
C ASN A 74 2.18 -8.01 11.95
N ALA A 75 1.34 -8.56 12.82
CA ALA A 75 0.02 -9.03 12.46
C ALA A 75 -0.85 -7.88 11.92
N THR A 76 -0.81 -6.72 12.60
CA THR A 76 -1.53 -5.52 12.16
C THR A 76 -1.02 -5.03 10.80
N MET A 77 0.29 -5.01 10.57
CA MET A 77 0.86 -4.59 9.28
C MET A 77 0.53 -5.55 8.14
N SER A 78 0.48 -6.84 8.42
CA SER A 78 0.10 -7.85 7.43
C SER A 78 -1.33 -7.66 6.92
N VAL A 79 -2.25 -7.21 7.77
CA VAL A 79 -3.65 -6.90 7.39
C VAL A 79 -3.74 -5.69 6.44
N HIS A 80 -2.78 -4.77 6.48
CA HIS A 80 -2.79 -3.57 5.65
C HIS A 80 -2.26 -3.82 4.22
N LEU A 81 -1.67 -4.99 3.96
CA LEU A 81 -1.16 -5.34 2.64
C LEU A 81 -2.29 -5.53 1.60
N PRO A 82 -2.10 -5.05 0.36
CA PRO A 82 -1.00 -4.18 -0.09
C PRO A 82 -1.12 -2.76 0.46
N PHE A 83 0.01 -2.15 0.86
CA PHE A 83 0.01 -0.79 1.41
C PHE A 83 -0.41 0.23 0.36
N ALA A 84 -1.33 1.13 0.73
CA ALA A 84 -1.80 2.19 -0.14
C ALA A 84 -1.03 3.47 0.17
N VAL A 85 -0.04 3.80 -0.66
CA VAL A 85 0.95 4.84 -0.35
C VAL A 85 0.78 6.07 -1.24
N VAL A 86 0.96 7.23 -0.62
CA VAL A 86 1.07 8.54 -1.28
C VAL A 86 2.45 9.10 -0.98
N GLY A 87 3.17 9.53 -2.01
CA GLY A 87 4.49 10.16 -1.85
C GLY A 87 4.42 11.64 -2.19
N SER A 88 5.11 12.47 -1.41
CA SER A 88 5.36 13.87 -1.72
C SER A 88 6.69 14.34 -1.11
N THR A 89 7.39 15.20 -1.83
CA THR A 89 8.55 15.96 -1.33
C THR A 89 8.19 17.40 -0.99
N GLU A 90 6.99 17.86 -1.36
CA GLU A 90 6.51 19.21 -1.08
C GLU A 90 5.97 19.29 0.34
N GLU A 91 6.34 20.36 1.04
CA GLU A 91 5.82 20.64 2.37
C GLU A 91 4.77 21.74 2.32
N VAL A 92 3.63 21.48 2.95
CA VAL A 92 2.52 22.43 3.05
C VAL A 92 2.30 22.76 4.53
N LYS A 93 2.04 24.04 4.82
CA LYS A 93 1.70 24.48 6.18
C LYS A 93 0.26 24.07 6.51
N ILE A 94 0.11 23.19 7.49
CA ILE A 94 -1.19 22.71 7.98
C ILE A 94 -1.31 23.10 9.46
N GLY A 95 -2.12 24.13 9.70
CA GLY A 95 -2.16 24.79 11.02
C GLY A 95 -0.79 25.41 11.35
N ASN A 96 -0.17 24.92 12.43
CA ASN A 96 1.13 25.41 12.92
C ASN A 96 2.32 24.51 12.56
N LYS A 97 2.13 23.46 11.76
CA LYS A 97 3.19 22.52 11.38
C LYS A 97 3.36 22.47 9.87
N MET A 98 4.61 22.27 9.43
CA MET A 98 4.93 21.88 8.06
C MET A 98 4.76 20.36 7.96
N ALA A 99 4.09 19.88 6.92
CA ALA A 99 3.91 18.47 6.67
C ALA A 99 4.08 18.16 5.19
N LYS A 100 4.69 17.01 4.87
CA LYS A 100 4.77 16.53 3.50
C LYS A 100 3.37 16.20 3.00
N ALA A 101 2.97 16.83 1.90
CA ALA A 101 1.61 16.71 1.41
C ALA A 101 1.51 16.94 -0.10
N ARG A 102 0.39 16.51 -0.69
CA ARG A 102 0.00 16.85 -2.05
C ARG A 102 -1.16 17.83 -1.99
N GLN A 103 -1.01 18.99 -2.61
CA GLN A 103 -2.04 20.02 -2.65
C GLN A 103 -2.86 19.94 -3.94
N TYR A 104 -4.17 19.86 -3.79
CA TYR A 104 -5.15 19.90 -4.86
C TYR A 104 -6.13 21.06 -4.65
N PRO A 105 -6.84 21.52 -5.69
CA PRO A 105 -7.87 22.56 -5.55
C PRO A 105 -8.97 22.21 -4.53
N TRP A 106 -9.24 20.92 -4.33
CA TRP A 106 -10.27 20.41 -3.43
C TRP A 106 -9.75 20.00 -2.03
N GLY A 107 -8.44 20.08 -1.77
CA GLY A 107 -7.90 19.72 -0.45
C GLY A 107 -6.44 19.31 -0.46
N VAL A 108 -5.96 18.88 0.71
CA VAL A 108 -4.55 18.54 0.94
C VAL A 108 -4.44 17.10 1.46
N VAL A 109 -3.68 16.28 0.75
CA VAL A 109 -3.39 14.90 1.15
C VAL A 109 -2.06 14.87 1.89
N GLN A 110 -2.13 14.78 3.21
CA GLN A 110 -0.97 14.58 4.09
C GLN A 110 -0.41 13.16 3.97
N VAL A 111 0.89 13.05 3.74
CA VAL A 111 1.60 11.76 3.56
C VAL A 111 1.68 10.99 4.87
N GLU A 112 1.99 11.66 5.98
CA GLU A 112 2.18 11.01 7.29
C GLU A 112 0.87 10.81 8.07
N ASN A 113 -0.28 11.06 7.44
CA ASN A 113 -1.58 10.90 8.07
C ASN A 113 -2.18 9.53 7.72
N GLU A 114 -2.32 8.65 8.72
CA GLU A 114 -2.87 7.30 8.57
C GLU A 114 -4.30 7.27 8.01
N ASN A 115 -5.07 8.35 8.19
CA ASN A 115 -6.42 8.43 7.62
C ASN A 115 -6.40 8.72 6.12
N HIS A 116 -5.26 9.12 5.56
CA HIS A 116 -5.10 9.44 4.14
C HIS A 116 -4.39 8.32 3.37
N CYS A 117 -3.35 7.72 3.95
CA CYS A 117 -2.60 6.63 3.32
C CYS A 117 -1.81 5.82 4.35
N ASP A 118 -1.29 4.67 3.91
CA ASP A 118 -0.56 3.72 4.75
C ASP A 118 0.96 4.01 4.79
N PHE A 119 1.42 5.22 4.51
CA PHE A 119 2.86 5.52 4.41
C PHE A 119 3.63 5.25 5.71
N VAL A 120 3.00 5.42 6.87
CA VAL A 120 3.61 5.22 8.20
C VAL A 120 3.43 3.79 8.74
N LYS A 121 2.78 2.91 7.97
CA LYS A 121 2.59 1.49 8.31
C LYS A 121 3.82 0.68 7.91
#